data_AF-A0A916Y398-F1
#
_entry.id   AF-A0A916Y398-F1
#
_cell.length_a   1.000
_cell.length_b   1.000
_cell.length_c   1.000
_cell.angle_alpha   90.00
_cell.angle_beta   90.00
_cell.angle_gamma   90.00
#
_symmetry.space_group_name_H-M   'P 1'
#
loop_
_entity.id
_entity.type
_entity.pdbx_description
1 polymer ?
#
loop_
_entity_poly.entity_id
_entity_poly.type
_entity_poly.pdbx_seq_one_letter_code
_entity_poly.pdbx_strand_id
1 'polypeptide(L)'
;MNKSIKIVSLLFIFISFLACDNDDDTIENNKLSAGYTYIREASPGMITFINTSSNAESYEWDFGDGTTSMFQNPVKTFTQTGEYTVTLTAKNNATGAVDSFSSTVSIFVFQGGLVTNGDFESGTAPWTFGVVNPINPSLLVSENGNTYFSVNVAAAGNPFDVNLSHKGIAMTQGKTYRLTFDAWSDVNRSMVVGIGLSGDPWTNQVVTQNLTTSVQTFSIDLVANFTNNNSRVIFDLGAAIGRVNIDNVTLNELP
;
A
#
# COMPACT_ATOMS: atom_id res chain seq x y z
N MET A 1 14.17 -61.22 -2.80
CA MET A 1 15.27 -61.49 -3.74
C MET A 1 14.88 -60.92 -5.10
N ASN A 2 15.47 -59.80 -5.50
CA ASN A 2 15.66 -59.41 -6.90
C ASN A 2 16.77 -58.35 -6.90
N LYS A 3 17.95 -58.76 -7.35
CA LYS A 3 19.15 -57.92 -7.44
C LYS A 3 19.09 -57.13 -8.76
N SER A 4 19.34 -55.82 -8.62
CA SER A 4 19.52 -54.84 -9.68
C SER A 4 20.66 -55.20 -10.64
N ILE A 5 20.43 -55.00 -11.94
CA ILE A 5 21.45 -55.01 -13.00
C ILE A 5 21.52 -53.60 -13.60
N LYS A 6 22.77 -53.17 -13.82
CA LYS A 6 23.29 -51.84 -14.08
C LYS A 6 23.07 -51.36 -15.52
N ILE A 7 22.95 -50.05 -15.70
CA ILE A 7 23.49 -49.38 -16.90
C ILE A 7 24.34 -48.19 -16.40
N VAL A 8 25.64 -48.33 -16.60
CA VAL A 8 26.65 -47.29 -16.38
C VAL A 8 26.69 -46.46 -17.64
N SER A 9 26.20 -45.21 -17.58
CA SER A 9 26.38 -44.26 -18.67
C SER A 9 27.73 -43.56 -18.49
N LEU A 10 28.64 -43.84 -19.41
CA LEU A 10 30.00 -43.28 -19.46
C LEU A 10 29.90 -41.85 -20.02
N LEU A 11 30.03 -40.83 -19.15
CA LEU A 11 30.11 -39.44 -19.58
C LEU A 11 31.57 -39.11 -19.91
N PHE A 12 31.86 -38.91 -21.19
CA PHE A 12 33.17 -38.43 -21.66
C PHE A 12 33.35 -36.96 -21.26
N ILE A 13 34.18 -36.71 -20.26
CA ILE A 13 34.66 -35.36 -19.95
C ILE A 13 35.86 -35.09 -20.86
N PHE A 14 35.68 -34.17 -21.81
CA PHE A 14 36.79 -33.60 -22.58
C PHE A 14 37.57 -32.66 -21.65
N ILE A 15 38.68 -33.14 -21.11
CA ILE A 15 39.68 -32.30 -20.45
C ILE A 15 40.58 -31.73 -21.53
N SER A 16 40.32 -30.49 -21.95
CA SER A 16 41.28 -29.68 -22.67
C SER A 16 42.13 -28.91 -21.67
N PHE A 17 43.35 -29.38 -21.40
CA PHE A 17 44.40 -28.58 -20.79
C PHE A 17 45.48 -28.27 -21.84
N LEU A 18 45.45 -27.04 -22.34
CA LEU A 18 46.60 -26.26 -22.80
C LEU A 18 46.18 -24.80 -22.60
N ALA A 19 46.95 -23.88 -22.04
CA ALA A 19 48.04 -23.86 -21.07
C ALA A 19 48.13 -22.36 -20.71
N CYS A 20 48.30 -22.04 -19.42
CA CYS A 20 48.78 -20.78 -18.87
C CYS A 20 48.28 -19.47 -19.53
N ASP A 21 47.35 -18.79 -18.87
CA ASP A 21 47.62 -17.37 -18.60
C ASP A 21 47.69 -17.19 -17.09
N ASN A 22 48.87 -16.84 -16.61
CA ASN A 22 49.08 -16.40 -15.24
C ASN A 22 48.74 -14.92 -15.18
N ASP A 23 47.48 -14.56 -15.43
CA ASP A 23 47.00 -13.22 -15.16
C ASP A 23 46.09 -13.28 -13.95
N ASP A 24 46.74 -13.11 -12.81
CA ASP A 24 46.24 -12.33 -11.70
C ASP A 24 44.86 -12.73 -11.13
N ASP A 25 44.83 -13.89 -10.47
CA ASP A 25 43.75 -14.23 -9.54
C ASP A 25 43.93 -13.50 -8.18
N THR A 26 44.33 -12.22 -8.22
CA THR A 26 44.25 -11.32 -7.08
C THR A 26 43.47 -10.06 -7.43
N ILE A 27 42.43 -9.81 -6.60
CA ILE A 27 41.59 -8.61 -6.51
C ILE A 27 40.28 -8.60 -7.34
N GLU A 28 39.38 -9.58 -7.14
CA GLU A 28 37.93 -9.30 -7.31
C GLU A 28 37.38 -8.36 -6.20
N ASN A 29 38.10 -8.19 -5.08
CA ASN A 29 37.64 -7.43 -3.92
C ASN A 29 37.65 -5.89 -4.09
N ASN A 30 38.21 -5.36 -5.19
CA ASN A 30 38.31 -3.92 -5.45
C ASN A 30 37.56 -3.46 -6.71
N LYS A 31 36.76 -4.34 -7.33
CA LYS A 31 35.92 -3.96 -8.47
C LYS A 31 34.75 -3.12 -7.97
N LEU A 32 34.47 -2.01 -8.65
CA LEU A 32 33.25 -1.24 -8.43
C LEU A 32 32.05 -2.11 -8.80
N SER A 33 31.07 -2.19 -7.90
CA SER A 33 29.79 -2.84 -8.15
C SER A 33 28.67 -1.97 -7.61
N ALA A 34 27.66 -1.69 -8.43
CA ALA A 34 26.46 -1.00 -8.02
C ALA A 34 25.43 -2.00 -7.49
N GLY A 35 24.67 -1.57 -6.48
CA GLY A 35 23.61 -2.39 -5.90
C GLY A 35 22.83 -1.61 -4.86
N TYR A 36 21.55 -2.00 -4.68
CA TYR A 36 20.72 -1.48 -3.62
C TYR A 36 19.64 -2.48 -3.18
N THR A 37 19.10 -2.23 -1.99
CA THR A 37 17.82 -2.76 -1.52
C THR A 37 16.90 -1.60 -1.14
N TYR A 38 15.66 -1.88 -0.74
CA TYR A 38 14.73 -0.84 -0.32
C TYR A 38 13.77 -1.33 0.77
N ILE A 39 13.24 -0.39 1.55
CA ILE A 39 12.21 -0.59 2.56
C ILE A 39 10.99 0.25 2.16
N ARG A 40 9.80 -0.36 2.26
CA ARG A 40 8.52 0.38 2.13
C ARG A 40 8.17 0.98 3.49
N GLU A 41 7.96 2.27 3.51
CA GLU A 41 7.57 2.98 4.72
C GLU A 41 6.05 2.89 4.93
N ALA A 42 5.60 3.17 6.16
CA ALA A 42 4.18 3.20 6.48
C ALA A 42 3.42 4.36 5.79
N SER A 43 4.14 5.38 5.31
CA SER A 43 3.54 6.45 4.52
C SER A 43 3.33 5.98 3.07
N PRO A 44 2.12 6.14 2.49
CA PRO A 44 1.84 5.70 1.12
C PRO A 44 2.85 6.21 0.10
N GLY A 45 3.34 5.29 -0.74
CA GLY A 45 4.31 5.59 -1.79
C GLY A 45 5.71 5.99 -1.32
N MET A 46 5.99 6.00 -0.01
CA MET A 46 7.30 6.37 0.52
C MET A 46 8.22 5.15 0.64
N ILE A 47 9.40 5.25 0.02
CA ILE A 47 10.41 4.18 -0.07
C ILE A 47 11.75 4.73 0.42
N THR A 48 12.39 3.99 1.33
CA THR A 48 13.78 4.23 1.73
C THR A 48 14.68 3.31 0.92
N PHE A 49 15.58 3.87 0.11
CA PHE A 49 16.58 3.11 -0.64
C PHE A 49 17.87 2.97 0.15
N ILE A 50 18.44 1.76 0.14
CA ILE A 50 19.66 1.40 0.87
C ILE A 50 20.72 0.99 -0.14
N ASN A 51 21.76 1.80 -0.27
CA ASN A 51 22.90 1.48 -1.11
C ASN A 51 23.67 0.27 -0.58
N THR A 52 23.97 -0.67 -1.46
CA THR A 52 24.81 -1.84 -1.19
C THR A 52 25.98 -1.93 -2.18
N SER A 53 26.41 -0.79 -2.74
CA SER A 53 27.48 -0.73 -3.73
C SER A 53 28.84 -0.97 -3.06
N SER A 54 29.78 -1.57 -3.79
CA SER A 54 31.16 -1.79 -3.34
C SER A 54 32.13 -0.90 -4.10
N ASN A 55 33.14 -0.37 -3.43
CA ASN A 55 34.19 0.48 -4.01
C ASN A 55 33.66 1.75 -4.72
N ALA A 56 32.53 2.29 -4.26
CA ALA A 56 31.91 3.51 -4.77
C ALA A 56 32.18 4.72 -3.85
N GLU A 57 32.30 5.90 -4.45
CA GLU A 57 32.54 7.17 -3.75
C GLU A 57 31.43 8.19 -4.00
N SER A 58 30.64 8.03 -5.07
CA SER A 58 29.46 8.86 -5.36
C SER A 58 28.34 8.06 -6.00
N TYR A 59 27.13 8.59 -5.88
CA TYR A 59 25.87 7.92 -6.22
C TYR A 59 24.97 8.86 -6.99
N GLU A 60 24.28 8.32 -7.97
CA GLU A 60 23.26 9.01 -8.76
C GLU A 60 22.08 8.06 -8.95
N TRP A 61 20.92 8.46 -8.44
CA TRP A 61 19.68 7.71 -8.52
C TRP A 61 18.79 8.32 -9.58
N ASP A 62 18.22 7.48 -10.43
CA ASP A 62 17.05 7.76 -11.25
C ASP A 62 15.91 6.88 -10.73
N PHE A 63 14.81 7.50 -10.30
CA PHE A 63 13.69 6.76 -9.74
C PHE A 63 12.68 6.27 -10.80
N GLY A 64 12.92 6.54 -12.09
CA GLY A 64 12.03 6.14 -13.18
C GLY A 64 10.75 6.97 -13.30
N ASP A 65 10.57 7.98 -12.44
CA ASP A 65 9.45 8.93 -12.47
C ASP A 65 9.88 10.34 -12.93
N GLY A 66 11.10 10.45 -13.47
CA GLY A 66 11.72 11.71 -13.89
C GLY A 66 12.40 12.49 -12.76
N THR A 67 12.40 11.98 -11.53
CA THR A 67 13.16 12.57 -10.41
C THR A 67 14.43 11.81 -10.09
N THR A 68 15.42 12.51 -9.51
CA THR A 68 16.75 11.95 -9.22
C THR A 68 17.22 12.30 -7.81
N SER A 69 18.30 11.66 -7.35
CA SER A 69 18.98 11.98 -6.09
C SER A 69 20.48 11.69 -6.15
N MET A 70 21.27 12.39 -5.35
CA MET A 70 22.71 12.13 -5.17
C MET A 70 23.05 11.63 -3.76
N PHE A 71 22.06 11.47 -2.88
CA PHE A 71 22.29 10.92 -1.55
C PHE A 71 22.64 9.44 -1.63
N GLN A 72 23.50 8.97 -0.72
CA GLN A 72 23.85 7.56 -0.64
C GLN A 72 22.61 6.68 -0.37
N ASN A 73 21.77 7.07 0.60
CA ASN A 73 20.54 6.36 0.96
C ASN A 73 19.35 7.33 0.91
N PRO A 74 18.74 7.57 -0.27
CA PRO A 74 17.65 8.52 -0.39
C PRO A 74 16.32 7.96 0.13
N VAL A 75 15.48 8.84 0.66
CA VAL A 75 14.05 8.57 0.88
C VAL A 75 13.26 9.24 -0.25
N LYS A 76 12.40 8.47 -0.92
CA LYS A 76 11.64 8.91 -2.09
C LYS A 76 10.16 8.62 -1.90
N THR A 77 9.32 9.62 -2.14
CA THR A 77 7.87 9.46 -2.22
C THR A 77 7.45 9.45 -3.68
N PHE A 78 6.84 8.34 -4.10
CA PHE A 78 6.11 8.20 -5.36
C PHE A 78 4.67 8.66 -5.14
N THR A 79 4.13 9.47 -6.05
CA THR A 79 2.79 10.04 -5.93
C THR A 79 1.74 9.26 -6.72
N GLN A 80 2.16 8.33 -7.58
CA GLN A 80 1.30 7.55 -8.44
C GLN A 80 1.60 6.06 -8.29
N THR A 81 0.55 5.26 -8.41
CA THR A 81 0.67 3.82 -8.57
C THR A 81 1.31 3.50 -9.91
N GLY A 82 2.25 2.55 -9.92
CA GLY A 82 2.93 2.16 -11.14
C GLY A 82 4.16 1.29 -10.88
N GLU A 83 4.74 0.77 -11.95
CA GLU A 83 6.03 0.11 -11.90
C GLU A 83 7.13 1.09 -12.31
N TYR A 84 8.11 1.26 -11.42
CA TYR A 84 9.21 2.19 -11.64
C TYR A 84 10.52 1.41 -11.75
N THR A 85 11.20 1.53 -12.88
CA THR A 85 12.58 1.05 -13.00
C THR A 85 13.49 2.04 -12.30
N VAL A 86 13.93 1.68 -11.10
CA VAL A 86 14.86 2.51 -10.32
C VAL A 86 16.27 2.10 -10.69
N THR A 87 17.11 3.07 -11.01
CA THR A 87 18.51 2.88 -11.38
C THR A 87 19.41 3.62 -10.41
N LEU A 88 20.39 2.92 -9.87
CA LEU A 88 21.51 3.50 -9.14
C LEU A 88 22.76 3.41 -10.01
N THR A 89 23.39 4.56 -10.26
CA THR A 89 24.74 4.65 -10.83
C THR A 89 25.72 4.98 -9.73
N ALA A 90 26.69 4.09 -9.51
CA ALA A 90 27.77 4.26 -8.57
C ALA A 90 29.05 4.64 -9.32
N LYS A 91 29.86 5.55 -8.77
CA LYS A 91 31.12 5.99 -9.38
C LYS A 91 32.25 5.95 -8.36
N ASN A 92 33.43 5.51 -8.77
CA ASN A 92 34.67 5.66 -8.02
C ASN A 92 35.46 6.81 -8.66
N ASN A 93 35.66 7.92 -7.94
CA ASN A 93 36.29 9.11 -8.53
C ASN A 93 37.80 8.94 -8.66
N ALA A 94 38.43 8.13 -7.80
CA ALA A 94 39.86 7.84 -7.85
C ALA A 94 40.25 7.03 -9.10
N THR A 95 39.44 6.02 -9.48
CA THR A 95 39.70 5.16 -10.64
C THR A 95 38.96 5.58 -11.91
N GLY A 96 37.92 6.42 -11.77
CA GLY A 96 37.01 6.77 -12.86
C GLY A 96 36.03 5.65 -13.23
N ALA A 97 36.02 4.54 -12.48
CA ALA A 97 35.10 3.44 -12.74
C ALA A 97 33.64 3.88 -12.49
N VAL A 98 32.74 3.36 -13.33
CA VAL A 98 31.29 3.57 -13.24
C VAL A 98 30.60 2.22 -13.36
N ASP A 99 29.63 1.96 -12.50
CA ASP A 99 28.73 0.81 -12.61
C ASP A 99 27.29 1.21 -12.29
N SER A 100 26.33 0.44 -12.79
CA SER A 100 24.91 0.72 -12.59
C SER A 100 24.11 -0.53 -12.28
N PHE A 101 23.16 -0.39 -11.37
CA PHE A 101 22.21 -1.45 -11.02
C PHE A 101 20.78 -0.92 -11.15
N SER A 102 19.91 -1.70 -11.78
CA SER A 102 18.50 -1.35 -11.98
C SER A 102 17.59 -2.46 -11.50
N SER A 103 16.50 -2.09 -10.82
CA SER A 103 15.44 -3.02 -10.42
C SER A 103 14.07 -2.35 -10.48
N THR A 104 13.05 -3.12 -10.85
CA THR A 104 11.66 -2.65 -10.87
C THR A 104 11.07 -2.63 -9.47
N VAL A 105 10.51 -1.49 -9.08
CA VAL A 105 9.79 -1.30 -7.83
C VAL A 105 8.32 -1.00 -8.17
N SER A 106 7.43 -1.93 -7.85
CA SER A 106 5.99 -1.72 -7.98
C SER A 106 5.49 -0.84 -6.83
N ILE A 107 4.89 0.29 -7.12
CA ILE A 107 4.36 1.23 -6.14
C ILE A 107 2.84 1.17 -6.18
N PHE A 108 2.23 1.09 -5.00
CA PHE A 108 0.80 1.29 -4.83
C PHE A 108 0.60 2.54 -3.97
N VAL A 109 -0.09 3.53 -4.53
CA VAL A 109 -0.55 4.73 -3.82
C VAL A 109 -2.06 4.72 -3.90
N PHE A 110 -2.71 4.59 -2.74
CA PHE A 110 -4.16 4.70 -2.68
C PHE A 110 -4.62 6.10 -3.08
N GLN A 111 -5.41 6.20 -4.15
CA GLN A 111 -6.03 7.45 -4.59
C GLN A 111 -7.43 7.60 -4.00
N GLY A 112 -7.50 7.83 -2.68
CA GLY A 112 -8.76 7.98 -1.95
C GLY A 112 -9.46 9.33 -2.09
N GLY A 113 -8.88 10.27 -2.85
CA GLY A 113 -9.36 11.64 -2.93
C GLY A 113 -9.17 12.39 -1.60
N LEU A 114 -10.27 12.80 -0.99
CA LEU A 114 -10.32 13.43 0.33
C LEU A 114 -10.14 12.42 1.48
N VAL A 115 -10.30 11.12 1.21
CA VAL A 115 -10.00 10.04 2.15
C VAL A 115 -8.56 9.58 1.94
N THR A 116 -7.86 9.32 3.04
CA THR A 116 -6.52 8.73 3.06
C THR A 116 -6.56 7.36 3.72
N ASN A 117 -5.70 6.44 3.25
CA ASN A 117 -5.61 5.06 3.76
C ASN A 117 -6.98 4.35 3.76
N GLY A 118 -7.82 4.57 2.74
CA GLY A 118 -9.15 3.94 2.66
C GLY A 118 -9.12 2.48 2.21
N ASP A 119 -7.95 2.02 1.79
CA ASP A 119 -7.54 0.63 1.53
C ASP A 119 -6.88 -0.04 2.75
N PHE A 120 -6.71 0.67 3.88
CA PHE A 120 -6.15 0.14 5.13
C PHE A 120 -4.73 -0.49 5.08
N GLU A 121 -4.01 -0.40 3.96
CA GLU A 121 -2.67 -0.97 3.81
C GLU A 121 -1.59 -0.23 4.62
N SER A 122 -1.89 1.00 5.03
CA SER A 122 -1.02 1.79 5.90
C SER A 122 -1.42 1.70 7.39
N GLY A 123 -2.12 0.62 7.75
CA GLY A 123 -2.60 0.36 9.11
C GLY A 123 -3.90 1.09 9.42
N THR A 124 -4.10 1.51 10.67
CA THR A 124 -5.40 2.00 11.14
C THR A 124 -5.59 3.52 11.02
N ALA A 125 -4.52 4.30 11.04
CA ALA A 125 -4.63 5.76 11.00
C ALA A 125 -4.94 6.27 9.57
N PRO A 126 -5.75 7.32 9.38
CA PRO A 126 -6.36 8.18 10.40
C PRO A 126 -7.81 7.76 10.77
N TRP A 127 -8.20 6.52 10.50
CA TRP A 127 -9.53 6.03 10.78
C TRP A 127 -9.79 5.83 12.28
N THR A 128 -11.05 6.01 12.67
CA THR A 128 -11.50 5.86 14.05
C THR A 128 -12.68 4.90 14.15
N PHE A 129 -12.73 4.18 15.27
CA PHE A 129 -13.94 3.51 15.72
C PHE A 129 -14.79 4.51 16.52
N GLY A 130 -16.00 4.79 16.03
CA GLY A 130 -16.72 6.01 16.39
C GLY A 130 -15.98 7.23 15.85
N VAL A 131 -16.00 8.31 16.62
CA VAL A 131 -15.45 9.63 16.22
C VAL A 131 -14.12 9.98 16.89
N VAL A 132 -13.74 9.26 17.94
CA VAL A 132 -12.59 9.60 18.80
C VAL A 132 -11.64 8.45 19.06
N ASN A 133 -12.10 7.19 19.00
CA ASN A 133 -11.25 6.06 19.37
C ASN A 133 -10.43 5.61 18.16
N PRO A 134 -9.10 5.48 18.26
CA PRO A 134 -8.32 4.78 17.24
C PRO A 134 -8.86 3.38 17.01
N ILE A 135 -8.81 2.89 15.78
CA ILE A 135 -9.18 1.50 15.50
C ILE A 135 -8.18 0.56 16.21
N ASN A 136 -8.71 -0.45 16.91
CA ASN A 136 -7.90 -1.57 17.40
C ASN A 136 -7.37 -2.36 16.19
N PRO A 137 -6.05 -2.53 16.00
CA PRO A 137 -5.48 -3.26 14.87
C PRO A 137 -6.05 -4.68 14.66
N SER A 138 -6.63 -5.32 15.69
CA SER A 138 -7.32 -6.60 15.54
C SER A 138 -8.60 -6.55 14.69
N LEU A 139 -9.07 -5.35 14.36
CA LEU A 139 -10.19 -5.11 13.44
C LEU A 139 -9.73 -4.95 11.99
N LEU A 140 -8.43 -5.07 11.70
CA LEU A 140 -7.94 -5.22 10.34
C LEU A 140 -7.68 -6.69 10.05
N VAL A 141 -8.02 -7.14 8.85
CA VAL A 141 -7.75 -8.47 8.34
C VAL A 141 -6.88 -8.33 7.10
N SER A 142 -5.74 -9.03 7.07
CA SER A 142 -4.84 -9.07 5.92
C SER A 142 -4.83 -10.46 5.31
N GLU A 143 -5.30 -10.58 4.07
CA GLU A 143 -5.40 -11.84 3.33
C GLU A 143 -4.97 -11.62 1.87
N ASN A 144 -4.13 -12.51 1.33
CA ASN A 144 -3.65 -12.45 -0.05
C ASN A 144 -2.99 -11.11 -0.45
N GLY A 145 -2.37 -10.41 0.51
CA GLY A 145 -1.70 -9.12 0.27
C GLY A 145 -2.65 -7.92 0.23
N ASN A 146 -3.91 -8.09 0.63
CA ASN A 146 -4.90 -7.02 0.80
C ASN A 146 -5.32 -6.94 2.28
N THR A 147 -5.42 -5.73 2.82
CA THR A 147 -5.82 -5.44 4.18
C THR A 147 -7.14 -4.68 4.18
N TYR A 148 -8.10 -5.08 5.03
CA TYR A 148 -9.39 -4.40 5.10
C TYR A 148 -9.92 -4.34 6.53
N PHE A 149 -10.85 -3.41 6.78
CA PHE A 149 -11.54 -3.32 8.06
C PHE A 149 -12.59 -4.44 8.19
N SER A 150 -12.63 -5.13 9.33
CA SER A 150 -13.59 -6.18 9.65
C SER A 150 -14.07 -6.10 11.10
N VAL A 151 -15.38 -6.00 11.30
CA VAL A 151 -15.99 -6.01 12.64
C VAL A 151 -17.20 -6.94 12.69
N ASN A 152 -17.30 -7.73 13.76
CA ASN A 152 -18.50 -8.52 14.04
C ASN A 152 -19.47 -7.74 14.91
N VAL A 153 -20.70 -7.54 14.41
CA VAL A 153 -21.78 -6.95 15.21
C VAL A 153 -22.56 -8.08 15.87
N ALA A 154 -22.26 -8.33 17.14
CA ALA A 154 -22.82 -9.45 17.90
C ALA A 154 -24.29 -9.25 18.28
N ALA A 155 -24.73 -8.01 18.45
CA ALA A 155 -26.09 -7.64 18.78
C ALA A 155 -26.48 -6.39 17.99
N ALA A 156 -27.69 -6.40 17.42
CA ALA A 156 -28.24 -5.23 16.77
C ALA A 156 -28.64 -4.18 17.82
N GLY A 157 -28.33 -2.92 17.53
CA GLY A 157 -28.63 -1.76 18.38
C GLY A 157 -28.83 -0.52 17.54
N ASN A 158 -28.42 0.64 18.06
CA ASN A 158 -28.43 1.85 17.24
C ASN A 158 -27.38 1.73 16.13
N PRO A 159 -27.64 2.27 14.92
CA PRO A 159 -26.68 2.21 13.81
C PRO A 159 -25.28 2.71 14.17
N PHE A 160 -25.19 3.75 15.01
CA PHE A 160 -23.93 4.38 15.40
C PHE A 160 -23.19 3.69 16.55
N ASP A 161 -23.77 2.67 17.19
CA ASP A 161 -23.14 1.97 18.32
C ASP A 161 -21.88 1.18 17.87
N VAL A 162 -21.87 0.74 16.61
CA VAL A 162 -20.68 0.24 15.90
C VAL A 162 -20.47 1.17 14.71
N ASN A 163 -19.47 2.04 14.79
CA ASN A 163 -19.21 3.05 13.77
C ASN A 163 -17.74 3.01 13.34
N LEU A 164 -17.51 3.14 12.05
CA LEU A 164 -16.21 3.44 11.46
C LEU A 164 -16.27 4.83 10.83
N SER A 165 -15.27 5.67 11.10
CA SER A 165 -15.19 7.03 10.55
C SER A 165 -13.79 7.38 10.06
N HIS A 166 -13.72 8.17 8.99
CA HIS A 166 -12.51 8.90 8.58
C HIS A 166 -12.80 10.40 8.71
N LYS A 167 -11.99 11.12 9.48
CA LYS A 167 -12.27 12.51 9.91
C LYS A 167 -11.20 13.49 9.42
N GLY A 168 -11.43 14.78 9.67
CA GLY A 168 -10.51 15.84 9.26
C GLY A 168 -10.69 16.26 7.80
N ILE A 169 -11.88 15.99 7.24
CA ILE A 169 -12.19 16.29 5.85
C ILE A 169 -12.90 17.64 5.77
N ALA A 170 -12.38 18.55 4.95
CA ALA A 170 -13.06 19.78 4.63
C ALA A 170 -14.20 19.50 3.64
N MET A 171 -15.41 19.93 3.98
CA MET A 171 -16.58 19.84 3.10
C MET A 171 -17.35 21.16 3.13
N THR A 172 -17.95 21.51 1.99
CA THR A 172 -18.69 22.75 1.80
C THR A 172 -20.15 22.47 1.49
N GLN A 173 -21.05 23.18 2.15
CA GLN A 173 -22.49 23.04 1.95
C GLN A 173 -22.87 23.27 0.48
N GLY A 174 -23.75 22.42 -0.04
CA GLY A 174 -24.24 22.45 -1.42
C GLY A 174 -23.32 21.75 -2.43
N LYS A 175 -22.09 21.37 -2.04
CA LYS A 175 -21.22 20.55 -2.89
C LYS A 175 -21.62 19.10 -2.85
N THR A 176 -21.44 18.41 -3.98
CA THR A 176 -21.70 16.98 -4.10
C THR A 176 -20.39 16.23 -3.92
N TYR A 177 -20.41 15.22 -3.05
CA TYR A 177 -19.29 14.33 -2.81
C TYR A 177 -19.68 12.90 -3.20
N ARG A 178 -18.86 12.26 -4.01
CA ARG A 178 -19.00 10.85 -4.37
C ARG A 178 -18.19 10.00 -3.41
N LEU A 179 -18.89 9.22 -2.59
CA LEU A 179 -18.33 8.19 -1.72
C LEU A 179 -18.33 6.86 -2.48
N THR A 180 -17.17 6.24 -2.66
CA THR A 180 -17.05 4.86 -3.18
C THR A 180 -16.38 3.98 -2.14
N PHE A 181 -16.74 2.70 -2.12
CA PHE A 181 -16.12 1.71 -1.24
C PHE A 181 -16.52 0.30 -1.68
N ASP A 182 -15.71 -0.68 -1.31
CA ASP A 182 -16.07 -2.09 -1.35
C ASP A 182 -16.58 -2.52 0.02
N ALA A 183 -17.65 -3.32 0.04
CA ALA A 183 -18.16 -3.89 1.28
C ALA A 183 -18.83 -5.25 1.08
N TRP A 184 -18.74 -6.09 2.10
CA TRP A 184 -19.43 -7.38 2.17
C TRP A 184 -19.66 -7.80 3.63
N SER A 185 -20.48 -8.83 3.80
CA SER A 185 -20.82 -9.38 5.10
C SER A 185 -20.74 -10.91 5.09
N ASP A 186 -20.89 -11.55 6.24
CA ASP A 186 -21.12 -12.99 6.37
C ASP A 186 -22.62 -13.36 6.24
N VAL A 187 -23.51 -12.37 6.28
CA VAL A 187 -24.96 -12.51 6.13
C VAL A 187 -25.53 -11.38 5.29
N ASN A 188 -26.75 -11.52 4.77
CA ASN A 188 -27.44 -10.37 4.19
C ASN A 188 -27.88 -9.42 5.31
N ARG A 189 -27.42 -8.18 5.27
CA ARG A 189 -27.69 -7.18 6.30
C ARG A 189 -27.56 -5.77 5.76
N SER A 190 -28.10 -4.80 6.48
CA SER A 190 -27.93 -3.38 6.14
C SER A 190 -26.79 -2.72 6.91
N MET A 191 -26.34 -1.60 6.37
CA MET A 191 -25.53 -0.59 7.05
C MET A 191 -25.97 0.81 6.62
N VAL A 192 -25.64 1.82 7.42
CA VAL A 192 -25.88 3.22 7.10
C VAL A 192 -24.53 3.86 6.75
N VAL A 193 -24.46 4.57 5.64
CA VAL A 193 -23.21 5.19 5.16
C VAL A 193 -23.43 6.63 4.74
N GLY A 194 -22.41 7.46 4.83
CA GLY A 194 -22.52 8.81 4.30
C GLY A 194 -21.41 9.76 4.71
N ILE A 195 -21.76 11.04 4.79
CA ILE A 195 -20.89 12.14 5.21
C ILE A 195 -21.55 12.94 6.33
N GLY A 196 -20.75 13.54 7.22
CA GLY A 196 -21.30 14.36 8.29
C GLY A 196 -20.27 15.11 9.09
N LEU A 197 -20.74 15.91 10.05
CA LEU A 197 -19.88 16.58 11.02
C LEU A 197 -19.22 15.57 11.97
N SER A 198 -17.98 15.84 12.39
CA SER A 198 -17.26 15.02 13.40
C SER A 198 -17.55 15.45 14.85
N GLY A 199 -18.55 16.32 15.06
CA GLY A 199 -18.94 16.87 16.35
C GLY A 199 -20.37 17.42 16.30
N ASP A 200 -20.84 17.92 17.45
CA ASP A 200 -22.11 18.65 17.55
C ASP A 200 -22.20 19.78 16.49
N PRO A 201 -23.34 19.96 15.80
CA PRO A 201 -24.66 19.33 15.99
C PRO A 201 -24.86 17.98 15.27
N TRP A 202 -23.79 17.29 14.86
CA TRP A 202 -23.83 15.97 14.21
C TRP A 202 -24.63 15.91 12.89
N THR A 203 -24.83 17.06 12.24
CA THR A 203 -25.49 17.14 10.93
C THR A 203 -24.80 16.19 9.94
N ASN A 204 -25.60 15.42 9.22
CA ASN A 204 -25.11 14.40 8.29
C ASN A 204 -26.04 14.24 7.09
N GLN A 205 -25.51 13.56 6.07
CA GLN A 205 -26.23 13.03 4.91
C GLN A 205 -25.85 11.56 4.79
N VAL A 206 -26.81 10.69 5.05
CA VAL A 206 -26.60 9.25 5.07
C VAL A 206 -27.66 8.52 4.27
N VAL A 207 -27.28 7.35 3.76
CA VAL A 207 -28.17 6.41 3.07
C VAL A 207 -27.97 5.01 3.63
N THR A 208 -29.01 4.18 3.54
CA THR A 208 -28.92 2.76 3.88
C THR A 208 -28.45 1.97 2.67
N GLN A 209 -27.44 1.12 2.86
CA GLN A 209 -26.97 0.14 1.87
C GLN A 209 -27.19 -1.27 2.37
N ASN A 210 -27.57 -2.17 1.46
CA ASN A 210 -27.75 -3.58 1.75
C ASN A 210 -26.51 -4.34 1.29
N LEU A 211 -25.88 -5.03 2.23
CA LEU A 211 -24.77 -5.93 2.00
C LEU A 211 -25.26 -7.34 1.74
N THR A 212 -24.50 -8.03 0.91
CA THR A 212 -24.61 -9.47 0.69
C THR A 212 -23.33 -10.17 1.16
N THR A 213 -23.30 -11.49 0.99
CA THR A 213 -22.11 -12.30 1.27
C THR A 213 -21.01 -12.18 0.22
N SER A 214 -21.29 -11.54 -0.90
CA SER A 214 -20.31 -11.27 -1.97
C SER A 214 -19.81 -9.83 -1.86
N VAL A 215 -18.57 -9.61 -2.29
CA VAL A 215 -18.00 -8.26 -2.40
C VAL A 215 -18.84 -7.44 -3.37
N GLN A 216 -19.20 -6.23 -2.92
CA GLN A 216 -19.93 -5.25 -3.72
C GLN A 216 -19.20 -3.90 -3.66
N THR A 217 -19.04 -3.28 -4.81
CA THR A 217 -18.58 -1.89 -4.92
C THR A 217 -19.79 -0.96 -4.93
N PHE A 218 -19.81 0.00 -4.02
CA PHE A 218 -20.83 1.02 -3.91
C PHE A 218 -20.30 2.36 -4.41
N SER A 219 -21.19 3.18 -4.98
CA SER A 219 -20.90 4.54 -5.43
C SER A 219 -22.11 5.41 -5.15
N ILE A 220 -21.95 6.41 -4.27
CA ILE A 220 -23.05 7.18 -3.71
C ILE A 220 -22.70 8.66 -3.78
N ASP A 221 -23.58 9.45 -4.40
CA ASP A 221 -23.45 10.90 -4.45
C ASP A 221 -24.24 11.53 -3.30
N LEU A 222 -23.55 12.35 -2.51
CA LEU A 222 -24.08 12.97 -1.28
C LEU A 222 -23.89 14.48 -1.37
N VAL A 223 -24.97 15.23 -1.22
CA VAL A 223 -24.92 16.71 -1.23
C VAL A 223 -24.75 17.22 0.19
N ALA A 224 -23.59 17.76 0.54
CA ALA A 224 -23.34 18.23 1.91
C ALA A 224 -24.36 19.31 2.33
N ASN A 225 -25.04 19.12 3.45
CA ASN A 225 -25.94 20.10 4.06
C ASN A 225 -25.27 20.86 5.22
N PHE A 226 -23.93 20.90 5.23
CA PHE A 226 -23.09 21.53 6.24
C PHE A 226 -21.77 22.03 5.60
N THR A 227 -21.14 23.01 6.23
CA THR A 227 -19.76 23.45 5.92
C THR A 227 -18.89 23.27 7.15
N ASN A 228 -17.80 22.51 7.05
CA ASN A 228 -16.87 22.31 8.16
C ASN A 228 -15.51 21.80 7.64
N ASN A 229 -14.41 22.20 8.30
CA ASN A 229 -13.05 21.73 7.99
C ASN A 229 -12.69 20.38 8.65
N ASN A 230 -13.56 19.88 9.52
CA ASN A 230 -13.41 18.64 10.28
C ASN A 230 -14.69 17.79 10.18
N SER A 231 -15.15 17.56 8.95
CA SER A 231 -16.20 16.60 8.62
C SER A 231 -15.63 15.18 8.57
N ARG A 232 -16.49 14.18 8.36
CA ARG A 232 -16.15 12.76 8.28
C ARG A 232 -16.93 12.00 7.22
N VAL A 233 -16.33 10.90 6.76
CA VAL A 233 -17.05 9.76 6.18
C VAL A 233 -17.60 8.90 7.31
N ILE A 234 -18.80 8.36 7.13
CA ILE A 234 -19.57 7.61 8.14
C ILE A 234 -19.87 6.21 7.62
N PHE A 235 -19.58 5.21 8.44
CA PHE A 235 -20.12 3.86 8.33
C PHE A 235 -20.72 3.45 9.68
N ASP A 236 -22.04 3.48 9.76
CA ASP A 236 -22.85 3.10 10.91
C ASP A 236 -23.36 1.66 10.72
N LEU A 237 -22.79 0.75 11.51
CA LEU A 237 -22.85 -0.69 11.32
C LEU A 237 -23.71 -1.39 12.39
N GLY A 238 -24.13 -0.69 13.45
CA GLY A 238 -24.74 -1.32 14.63
C GLY A 238 -26.17 -1.86 14.44
N ALA A 239 -26.87 -1.48 13.37
CA ALA A 239 -28.32 -1.72 13.23
C ALA A 239 -28.70 -3.18 12.91
N ALA A 240 -27.74 -4.02 12.50
CA ALA A 240 -27.97 -5.42 12.15
C ALA A 240 -26.83 -6.29 12.67
N ILE A 241 -27.11 -7.56 12.90
CA ILE A 241 -26.10 -8.54 13.31
C ILE A 241 -25.27 -9.03 12.12
N GLY A 242 -24.09 -9.56 12.41
CA GLY A 242 -23.18 -10.16 11.43
C GLY A 242 -21.89 -9.37 11.27
N ARG A 243 -20.92 -9.96 10.60
CA ARG A 243 -19.66 -9.31 10.23
C ARG A 243 -19.88 -8.28 9.13
N VAL A 244 -19.19 -7.16 9.20
CA VAL A 244 -19.10 -6.19 8.10
C VAL A 244 -17.64 -6.00 7.76
N ASN A 245 -17.33 -6.05 6.48
CA ASN A 245 -16.02 -5.75 5.94
C ASN A 245 -16.12 -4.55 5.01
N ILE A 246 -15.15 -3.64 5.09
CA ILE A 246 -15.09 -2.39 4.32
C ILE A 246 -13.67 -2.19 3.82
N ASP A 247 -13.56 -1.81 2.54
CA ASP A 247 -12.28 -1.59 1.88
C ASP A 247 -12.41 -0.54 0.76
N ASN A 248 -11.26 -0.11 0.21
CA ASN A 248 -11.15 0.76 -0.96
C ASN A 248 -12.01 2.04 -0.89
N VAL A 249 -12.06 2.68 0.28
CA VAL A 249 -12.93 3.84 0.51
C VAL A 249 -12.34 5.11 -0.10
N THR A 250 -13.05 5.72 -1.05
CA THR A 250 -12.68 7.01 -1.63
C THR A 250 -13.78 8.05 -1.39
N LEU A 251 -13.40 9.32 -1.31
CA LEU A 251 -14.34 10.43 -1.31
C LEU A 251 -13.83 11.53 -2.24
N ASN A 252 -14.60 11.89 -3.25
CA ASN A 252 -14.21 12.91 -4.22
C ASN A 252 -15.29 14.00 -4.31
N GLU A 253 -14.90 15.28 -4.26
CA GLU A 253 -15.81 16.37 -4.63
C GLU A 253 -16.07 16.30 -6.14
N LEU A 254 -17.35 16.33 -6.53
CA LEU A 254 -17.75 16.39 -7.93
C LEU A 254 -17.78 17.84 -8.42
N PRO A 255 -17.56 18.07 -9.74
CA PRO A 255 -17.59 19.40 -10.35
C PRO A 255 -18.89 20.18 -10.11
#